data_AF-A0A166IXE2-F1
#
_entry.id   AF-A0A166IXE2-F1
#
_cell.length_a   1.000
_cell.length_b   1.000
_cell.length_c   1.000
_cell.angle_alpha   90.00
_cell.angle_beta   90.00
_cell.angle_gamma   90.00
#
_symmetry.space_group_name_H-M   'P 1'
#
loop_
_entity.id
_entity.type
_entity.pdbx_description
1 polymer ?
#
loop_
_entity_poly.entity_id
_entity_poly.type
_entity_poly.pdbx_seq_one_letter_code
_entity_poly.pdbx_strand_id
1 'polypeptide(L)'
;MPFKIIQNFDSSFTLEPQAQETLFNLLKNQSFIQQICQQSKCEKVEFTELLFQPVPYSFSTPKGMPAELEKYNESDEYVIINVPPNFMFNAKIFQPSRLCAIYQKIA
;
A
#
# COMPACT_ATOMS: atom_id res chain seq x y z
N MET A 1 19.23 -4.20 7.60
CA MET A 1 19.51 -3.20 6.55
C MET A 1 18.54 -2.05 6.75
N PRO A 2 18.99 -0.79 6.82
CA PRO A 2 18.08 0.32 7.12
C PRO A 2 17.24 0.58 5.86
N PHE A 3 15.95 0.30 5.94
CA PHE A 3 15.00 0.67 4.89
C PHE A 3 15.03 2.19 4.76
N LYS A 4 15.58 2.67 3.64
CA LYS A 4 15.36 4.04 3.17
C LYS A 4 13.86 4.16 2.99
N ILE A 5 13.22 4.97 3.83
CA ILE A 5 11.84 5.41 3.64
C ILE A 5 11.82 6.17 2.32
N ILE A 6 11.45 5.48 1.23
CA ILE A 6 11.30 6.08 -0.08
C ILE A 6 10.00 6.90 0.01
N GLN A 7 10.14 8.19 0.32
CA GLN A 7 9.05 9.18 0.30
C GLN A 7 8.61 9.56 -1.13
N ASN A 8 8.87 8.71 -2.13
CA ASN A 8 8.31 8.92 -3.46
C ASN A 8 6.96 8.21 -3.51
N PHE A 9 5.98 8.91 -2.93
CA PHE A 9 4.60 8.75 -3.35
C PHE A 9 4.56 8.95 -4.86
N ASP A 10 3.90 8.01 -5.55
CA ASP A 10 3.49 8.16 -6.93
C ASP A 10 3.03 9.61 -7.14
N SER A 11 3.73 10.36 -7.99
CA SER A 11 3.69 11.85 -8.04
C SER A 11 2.34 12.44 -8.46
N SER A 12 1.30 11.61 -8.45
CA SER A 12 -0.08 11.94 -8.78
C SER A 12 -0.96 12.27 -7.56
N PHE A 13 -0.52 12.07 -6.31
CA PHE A 13 -1.25 12.55 -5.13
C PHE A 13 -0.35 12.86 -3.92
N THR A 14 -0.73 13.89 -3.17
CA THR A 14 -0.11 14.26 -1.90
C THR A 14 -1.13 14.06 -0.79
N LEU A 15 -0.79 13.25 0.22
CA LEU A 15 -1.59 13.14 1.44
C LEU A 15 -1.22 14.28 2.39
N GLU A 16 -2.23 14.88 3.01
CA GLU A 16 -1.97 15.80 4.12
C GLU A 16 -1.27 15.04 5.27
N PRO A 17 -0.31 15.65 5.99
CA PRO A 17 0.46 14.96 7.03
C PRO A 17 -0.41 14.24 8.06
N GLN A 18 -1.52 14.86 8.46
CA GLN A 18 -2.48 14.27 9.40
C GLN A 18 -3.26 13.08 8.80
N ALA A 19 -3.63 13.16 7.51
CA ALA A 19 -4.28 12.08 6.80
C ALA A 19 -3.33 10.87 6.64
N GLN A 20 -2.07 11.13 6.29
CA GLN A 20 -1.04 10.12 6.19
C GLN A 20 -0.80 9.42 7.52
N GLU A 21 -0.61 10.17 8.61
CA GLU A 21 -0.39 9.59 9.95
C GLU A 21 -1.57 8.71 10.37
N THR A 22 -2.80 9.20 10.18
CA THR A 22 -4.01 8.44 10.49
C THR A 22 -4.09 7.16 9.67
N LEU A 23 -3.87 7.24 8.35
CA LEU A 23 -3.90 6.09 7.47
C LEU A 23 -2.80 5.08 7.83
N PHE A 24 -1.58 5.53 8.09
CA PHE A 24 -0.45 4.67 8.41
C PHE A 24 -0.68 3.95 9.74
N ASN A 25 -1.23 4.63 10.74
CA ASN A 25 -1.59 4.01 12.02
C ASN A 25 -2.65 2.90 11.84
N LEU A 26 -3.62 3.10 10.94
CA LEU A 26 -4.60 2.07 10.61
C LEU A 26 -3.98 0.90 9.83
N LEU A 27 -3.10 1.18 8.86
CA LEU A 27 -2.41 0.16 8.05
C LEU A 27 -1.35 -0.63 8.81
N LYS A 28 -0.78 -0.06 9.88
CA LYS A 28 0.15 -0.71 10.82
C LYS A 28 -0.55 -1.39 12.00
N ASN A 29 -1.88 -1.27 12.09
CA ASN A 29 -2.64 -1.85 13.20
C ASN A 29 -2.50 -3.37 13.22
N GLN A 30 -2.18 -3.94 14.38
CA GLN A 30 -1.90 -5.38 14.53
C GLN A 30 -3.06 -6.27 14.07
N SER A 31 -4.31 -5.88 14.33
CA SER A 31 -5.48 -6.64 13.89
C SER A 31 -5.57 -6.69 12.36
N PHE A 32 -5.24 -5.58 11.69
CA PHE A 32 -5.23 -5.51 10.23
C PHE A 32 -4.07 -6.32 9.63
N ILE A 33 -2.87 -6.22 10.22
CA ILE A 33 -1.71 -7.04 9.85
C ILE A 33 -2.03 -8.54 9.94
N GLN A 34 -2.67 -8.98 11.02
CA GLN A 34 -3.07 -10.38 11.18
C GLN A 34 -4.07 -10.83 10.11
N GLN A 35 -5.01 -9.96 9.72
CA GLN A 35 -5.93 -10.25 8.62
C GLN A 35 -5.19 -10.42 7.28
N ILE A 36 -4.22 -9.55 6.99
CA ILE A 36 -3.39 -9.66 5.79
C ILE A 36 -2.59 -10.96 5.80
N CYS A 37 -1.98 -11.32 6.93
CA CYS A 37 -1.26 -12.57 7.10
C CYS A 37 -2.14 -13.80 6.79
N GLN A 38 -3.36 -13.82 7.35
CA GLN A 38 -4.31 -14.92 7.11
C GLN A 38 -4.71 -15.03 5.63
N GLN A 39 -4.98 -13.90 4.97
CA GLN A 39 -5.37 -13.89 3.55
C GLN A 39 -4.21 -14.27 2.63
N SER A 40 -2.99 -13.84 2.97
CA SER A 40 -1.80 -14.00 2.14
C SER A 40 -1.01 -15.27 2.46
N LYS A 41 -1.49 -16.08 3.42
CA LYS A 41 -0.86 -17.32 3.91
C LYS A 41 0.60 -17.12 4.33
N CYS A 42 0.90 -16.01 4.99
CA CYS A 42 2.23 -15.70 5.50
C CYS A 42 2.20 -15.52 7.02
N GLU A 43 3.31 -15.80 7.69
CA GLU A 43 3.40 -15.71 9.14
C GLU A 43 3.35 -14.27 9.63
N LYS A 44 4.08 -13.38 8.95
CA LYS A 44 4.16 -11.97 9.32
C LYS A 44 4.28 -11.09 8.09
N VAL A 45 3.69 -9.89 8.17
CA VAL A 45 3.90 -8.81 7.20
C VAL A 45 4.23 -7.51 7.90
N GLU A 46 5.00 -6.67 7.23
CA GLU A 46 5.33 -5.31 7.65
C GLU A 46 4.89 -4.31 6.59
N PHE A 47 4.22 -3.24 7.01
CA PHE A 47 3.81 -2.18 6.08
C PHE A 47 5.05 -1.39 5.64
N THR A 48 5.29 -1.34 4.33
CA THR A 48 6.48 -0.69 3.76
C THR A 48 6.39 0.84 3.69
N GLU A 49 5.25 1.42 4.11
CA GLU A 49 4.93 2.84 3.96
C GLU A 49 4.79 3.31 2.50
N LEU A 50 4.81 2.38 1.55
CA LEU A 50 4.55 2.64 0.14
C LEU A 50 3.05 2.53 -0.15
N LEU A 51 2.52 3.60 -0.73
CA LEU A 51 1.15 3.69 -1.23
C LEU A 51 1.17 4.11 -2.70
N PHE A 52 0.21 3.60 -3.46
CA PHE A 52 0.04 4.00 -4.85
C PHE A 52 -1.42 3.95 -5.28
N GLN A 53 -1.73 4.65 -6.37
CA GLN A 53 -3.03 4.55 -7.01
C GLN A 53 -3.01 3.46 -8.08
N PRO A 54 -3.96 2.52 -8.06
CA PRO A 54 -4.10 1.61 -9.19
C PRO A 54 -4.44 2.42 -10.44
N VAL A 55 -3.63 2.26 -11.48
CA VAL A 55 -3.82 2.96 -12.77
C VAL A 55 -4.75 2.14 -13.66
N PRO A 56 -5.54 2.79 -14.52
CA PRO A 56 -6.35 2.07 -15.50
C PRO A 56 -5.45 1.21 -16.41
N TYR A 57 -6.00 0.08 -16.85
CA TYR A 57 -5.35 -0.76 -17.84
C TYR A 57 -5.06 0.06 -19.10
N SER A 58 -3.80 0.10 -19.52
CA SER A 58 -3.37 0.75 -20.75
C SER A 58 -2.30 -0.10 -21.44
N PHE A 59 -1.98 0.21 -22.69
CA PHE A 59 -0.89 -0.44 -23.42
C PHE A 59 0.47 -0.32 -22.69
N SER A 60 0.65 0.73 -21.88
CA SER A 60 1.86 0.96 -21.08
C SER A 60 1.77 0.40 -19.66
N THR A 61 0.58 0.00 -19.18
CA THR A 61 0.31 -0.46 -17.80
C THR A 61 -0.62 -1.68 -17.80
N PRO A 62 -0.21 -2.81 -18.40
CA PRO A 62 -1.09 -3.98 -18.57
C PRO A 62 -1.49 -4.62 -17.22
N LYS A 63 -0.75 -4.37 -16.13
CA LYS A 63 -1.07 -4.87 -14.78
C LYS A 63 -1.84 -3.87 -13.92
N GLY A 64 -2.23 -2.72 -14.46
CA GLY A 64 -2.92 -1.66 -13.70
C GLY A 64 -2.06 -1.07 -12.57
N MET A 65 -0.73 -1.16 -12.70
CA MET A 65 0.26 -0.67 -11.75
C MET A 65 1.29 0.23 -12.44
N PRO A 66 1.85 1.21 -11.72
CA PRO A 66 3.03 1.96 -12.16
C PRO A 66 4.23 1.03 -12.35
N ALA A 67 5.02 1.25 -13.41
CA ALA A 67 6.17 0.41 -13.77
C ALA A 67 7.19 0.26 -12.63
N GLU A 68 7.37 1.31 -11.82
CA GLU A 68 8.29 1.30 -10.68
C GLU A 68 7.86 0.35 -9.54
N LEU A 69 6.56 0.03 -9.48
CA LEU A 69 5.95 -0.80 -8.44
C LEU A 69 5.62 -2.22 -8.92
N GLU A 70 5.71 -2.49 -10.23
CA GLU A 70 5.49 -3.83 -10.78
C GLU A 70 6.40 -4.88 -10.14
N LYS A 71 7.64 -4.51 -9.79
CA LYS A 71 8.60 -5.37 -9.08
C LYS A 71 8.07 -5.95 -7.76
N TYR A 72 7.19 -5.22 -7.06
CA TYR A 72 6.57 -5.69 -5.81
C TYR A 72 5.42 -6.66 -6.07
N ASN A 73 4.78 -6.59 -7.23
CA ASN A 73 3.79 -7.58 -7.62
C ASN A 73 4.41 -8.86 -8.18
N GLU A 74 5.61 -8.76 -8.76
CA GLU A 74 6.33 -9.91 -9.34
C GLU A 74 7.11 -10.71 -8.28
N SER A 75 7.41 -10.11 -7.13
CA SER A 75 8.08 -10.78 -6.04
C SER A 75 7.09 -11.40 -5.05
N ASP A 76 7.31 -12.66 -4.70
CA ASP A 76 6.53 -13.33 -3.65
C ASP A 76 6.83 -12.78 -2.25
N GLU A 77 7.90 -11.99 -2.08
CA GLU A 77 8.26 -11.38 -0.80
C GLU A 77 7.34 -10.22 -0.41
N TYR A 78 6.48 -9.75 -1.33
CA TYR A 78 5.59 -8.63 -1.08
C TYR A 78 4.11 -9.02 -1.27
N VAL A 79 3.24 -8.25 -0.63
CA VAL A 79 1.80 -8.37 -0.73
C VAL A 79 1.22 -6.98 -0.98
N ILE A 80 0.36 -6.87 -1.98
CA ILE A 80 -0.32 -5.63 -2.31
C ILE A 80 -1.78 -5.77 -1.88
N ILE A 81 -2.23 -4.85 -1.01
CA ILE A 81 -3.59 -4.85 -0.48
C ILE A 81 -4.29 -3.55 -0.88
N ASN A 82 -5.52 -3.65 -1.38
CA ASN A 82 -6.36 -2.47 -1.57
C ASN A 82 -6.69 -1.87 -0.20
N VAL A 83 -6.41 -0.59 -0.02
CA VAL A 83 -6.72 0.13 1.22
C VAL A 83 -8.24 0.12 1.41
N PRO A 84 -8.74 -0.36 2.56
CA PRO A 84 -10.17 -0.40 2.83
C PRO A 84 -10.81 1.01 2.77
N PRO A 85 -12.01 1.18 2.19
CA PRO A 85 -12.67 2.49 2.09
C PRO A 85 -12.90 3.18 3.44
N ASN A 86 -13.15 2.41 4.51
CA ASN A 86 -13.28 2.93 5.87
C ASN A 86 -11.96 3.54 6.39
N PHE A 87 -10.79 3.03 5.97
CA PHE A 87 -9.51 3.60 6.38
C PHE A 87 -9.26 4.93 5.67
N MET A 88 -9.55 4.98 4.36
CA MET A 88 -9.49 6.22 3.59
C MET A 88 -10.44 7.27 4.17
N PHE A 89 -11.66 6.89 4.51
CA PHE A 89 -12.64 7.78 5.13
C PHE A 89 -12.19 8.31 6.50
N ASN A 90 -11.66 7.43 7.37
CA ASN A 90 -11.13 7.84 8.68
C ASN A 90 -9.95 8.81 8.55
N ALA A 91 -9.11 8.63 7.54
CA ALA A 91 -8.01 9.53 7.20
C ALA A 91 -8.46 10.77 6.41
N LYS A 92 -9.76 10.96 6.15
CA LYS A 92 -10.34 12.05 5.34
C LYS A 92 -9.79 12.11 3.91
N ILE A 93 -9.42 10.97 3.34
CA ILE A 93 -8.93 10.83 1.97
C ILE A 93 -10.12 10.56 1.06
N PHE A 94 -10.53 11.58 0.30
CA PHE A 94 -11.62 11.50 -0.69
C PHE A 94 -11.11 11.41 -2.13
N GLN A 95 -9.87 11.85 -2.36
CA GLN A 95 -9.15 11.68 -3.61
C GLN A 95 -7.72 11.26 -3.27
N PRO A 96 -7.20 10.19 -3.88
CA PRO A 96 -7.83 9.37 -4.93
C PRO A 96 -8.93 8.43 -4.41
N SER A 97 -9.72 7.83 -5.31
CA SER A 97 -10.84 6.94 -4.94
C SER A 97 -10.40 5.53 -4.52
N ARG A 98 -9.20 5.13 -4.94
CA ARG A 98 -8.59 3.84 -4.59
C ARG A 98 -7.12 4.07 -4.26
N LEU A 99 -6.67 3.40 -3.21
CA LEU A 99 -5.26 3.31 -2.85
C LEU A 99 -4.90 1.84 -2.65
N CYS A 100 -3.67 1.50 -3.01
CA CYS A 100 -3.05 0.22 -2.72
C CYS A 100 -1.88 0.44 -1.77
N ALA A 101 -1.75 -0.45 -0.80
CA ALA A 101 -0.67 -0.49 0.18
C ALA A 101 0.22 -1.70 -0.05
N ILE A 102 1.53 -1.49 0.05
CA ILE A 102 2.52 -2.55 -0.13
C ILE A 102 3.02 -3.01 1.24
N TYR A 103 2.97 -4.31 1.44
CA TYR A 103 3.47 -5.01 2.61
C TYR A 103 4.62 -5.93 2.21
N GLN A 104 5.62 -6.05 3.06
CA GLN A 104 6.67 -7.05 2.92
C GLN A 104 6.37 -8.23 3.82
N LYS A 105 6.44 -9.45 3.29
CA LYS A 105 6.38 -10.68 4.08
C LYS A 105 7.69 -10.80 4.87
N ILE A 106 7.58 -10.96 6.18
CA ILE A 106 8.70 -11.25 7.07
C ILE A 106 8.61 -12.75 7.37
N ALA A 107 9.58 -13.52 6.90
CA ALA A 107 9.76 -14.93 7.25
C ALA A 107 10.37 -15.07 8.66
#